data_AF-A0A1F5ALS8-F1
#
_entry.id   AF-A0A1F5ALS8-F1
#
_cell.length_a   1.000
_cell.length_b   1.000
_cell.length_c   1.000
_cell.angle_alpha   90.00
_cell.angle_beta   90.00
_cell.angle_gamma   90.00
#
_symmetry.space_group_name_H-M   'P 1'
#
loop_
_entity.id
_entity.type
_entity.pdbx_description
1 polymer ?
#
loop_
_entity_poly.entity_id
_entity_poly.type
_entity_poly.pdbx_seq_one_letter_code
_entity_poly.pdbx_strand_id
1 'polypeptide(L)'
;MAAHVNRRAITLTDLRILRAFQLDEGAPAGTGAPTPSEVLQKAIDRLVVVDFMRGNFPVAREEVEARLVALKARFAPDGWTRLLAEYGITESGVQSYLENILQYERMVAVRFGQPPEVAAEEIKDYYDREYAPAQKASGLEPKPMSQVLGEIEERLSEKKRDAQVSAWIQGLRSQAEISVHEPCLENFR
;
A
#
# COMPACT_ATOMS: atom_id res chain seq x y z
N MET A 1 19.96 -9.73 -5.61
CA MET A 1 19.69 -8.86 -4.44
C MET A 1 19.17 -7.55 -4.99
N ALA A 2 17.99 -7.08 -4.57
CA ALA A 2 17.34 -5.92 -5.18
C ALA A 2 17.57 -4.63 -4.36
N ALA A 3 17.49 -4.71 -3.04
CA ALA A 3 17.84 -3.61 -2.15
C ALA A 3 18.29 -4.08 -0.76
N HIS A 4 18.93 -3.19 -0.03
CA HIS A 4 19.15 -3.27 1.41
C HIS A 4 18.44 -2.12 2.10
N VAL A 5 17.81 -2.41 3.23
CA VAL A 5 17.22 -1.45 4.17
C VAL A 5 17.75 -1.80 5.55
N ASN A 6 18.62 -0.95 6.09
CA ASN A 6 19.38 -1.20 7.30
C ASN A 6 20.07 -2.58 7.26
N ARG A 7 19.67 -3.52 8.13
CA ARG A 7 20.23 -4.89 8.22
C ARG A 7 19.42 -5.94 7.44
N ARG A 8 18.35 -5.53 6.75
CA ARG A 8 17.46 -6.43 6.00
C ARG A 8 17.71 -6.28 4.49
N ALA A 9 17.71 -7.41 3.80
CA ALA A 9 17.81 -7.46 2.35
C ALA A 9 16.43 -7.70 1.74
N ILE A 10 16.16 -7.06 0.60
CA ILE A 10 15.06 -7.39 -0.30
C ILE A 10 15.68 -8.08 -1.52
N THR A 11 15.28 -9.32 -1.77
CA THR A 11 15.77 -10.12 -2.89
C THR A 11 14.88 -9.96 -4.12
N LEU A 12 15.39 -10.40 -5.28
CA LEU A 12 14.59 -10.43 -6.51
C LEU A 12 13.42 -11.41 -6.39
N THR A 13 13.63 -12.52 -5.68
CA THR A 13 12.60 -13.52 -5.42
C THR A 13 11.48 -12.94 -4.56
N ASP A 14 11.81 -12.14 -3.53
CA ASP A 14 10.79 -11.49 -2.69
C ASP A 14 9.89 -10.58 -3.52
N LEU A 15 10.49 -9.76 -4.40
CA LEU A 15 9.73 -8.88 -5.29
C LEU A 15 8.84 -9.64 -6.27
N ARG A 16 9.32 -10.77 -6.81
CA ARG A 16 8.51 -11.63 -7.69
C ARG A 16 7.36 -12.27 -6.92
N ILE A 17 7.60 -12.76 -5.69
CA ILE A 17 6.54 -13.30 -4.82
C ILE A 17 5.51 -12.22 -4.50
N LEU A 18 5.93 -11.04 -4.06
CA LEU A 18 5.02 -9.93 -3.75
C LEU A 18 4.10 -9.60 -4.93
N ARG A 19 4.65 -9.52 -6.14
CA ARG A 19 3.88 -9.26 -7.36
C ARG A 19 2.97 -10.42 -7.75
N ALA A 20 3.50 -11.64 -7.78
CA ALA A 20 2.80 -12.81 -8.27
C ALA A 20 1.62 -13.18 -7.37
N PHE A 21 1.81 -13.05 -6.05
CA PHE A 21 0.76 -13.23 -5.05
C PHE A 21 -0.10 -11.97 -4.88
N GLN A 22 0.14 -10.88 -5.61
CA GLN A 22 -0.62 -9.62 -5.51
C GLN A 22 -0.72 -9.11 -4.06
N LEU A 23 0.42 -9.14 -3.35
CA LEU A 23 0.59 -8.70 -1.97
C LEU A 23 0.80 -7.19 -1.85
N ASP A 24 0.44 -6.45 -2.89
CA ASP A 24 0.52 -5.00 -2.94
C ASP A 24 -0.64 -4.38 -2.18
N GLU A 25 -0.31 -3.54 -1.21
CA GLU A 25 -1.28 -2.74 -0.49
C GLU A 25 -1.77 -1.59 -1.38
N GLY A 26 -3.09 -1.41 -1.47
CA GLY A 26 -3.72 -0.17 -1.93
C GLY A 26 -3.47 0.23 -3.38
N ALA A 27 -3.15 -0.69 -4.30
CA ALA A 27 -3.22 -0.33 -5.73
C ALA A 27 -4.66 0.07 -6.06
N PRO A 28 -4.92 1.29 -6.57
CA PRO A 28 -6.26 1.68 -6.98
C PRO A 28 -6.82 0.66 -7.96
N ALA A 29 -8.07 0.25 -7.79
CA ALA A 29 -8.73 -0.61 -8.77
C ALA A 29 -8.68 0.07 -10.15
N GLY A 30 -7.97 -0.52 -11.11
CA GLY A 30 -7.81 0.01 -12.46
C GLY A 30 -6.39 0.42 -12.88
N THR A 31 -5.42 0.49 -11.95
CA THR A 31 -4.00 0.53 -12.35
C THR A 31 -3.57 -0.86 -12.80
N GLY A 32 -2.87 -0.96 -13.95
CA GLY A 32 -2.30 -2.22 -14.43
C GLY A 32 -1.36 -2.87 -13.41
N ALA A 33 -0.88 -4.08 -13.71
CA ALA A 33 0.04 -4.78 -12.80
C ALA A 33 1.25 -3.89 -12.46
N PRO A 34 1.61 -3.74 -11.17
CA PRO A 34 2.65 -2.81 -10.76
C PRO A 34 3.99 -3.17 -11.41
N THR A 35 4.76 -2.14 -11.72
CA THR A 35 6.11 -2.25 -12.24
C THR A 35 7.04 -2.81 -11.16
N PRO A 36 8.19 -3.41 -11.54
CA PRO A 36 9.14 -3.94 -10.58
C PRO A 36 9.67 -2.88 -9.60
N SER A 37 9.84 -1.65 -10.10
CA SER A 37 10.26 -0.50 -9.30
C SER A 37 9.22 -0.14 -8.26
N GLU A 38 7.93 -0.10 -8.62
CA GLU A 38 6.84 0.20 -7.68
C GLU A 38 6.74 -0.85 -6.57
N VAL A 39 6.85 -2.13 -6.91
CA VAL A 39 6.85 -3.22 -5.91
C VAL A 39 8.05 -3.07 -4.98
N LEU A 40 9.23 -2.74 -5.51
CA LEU A 40 10.42 -2.51 -4.70
C LEU A 40 10.25 -1.31 -3.77
N GLN A 41 9.74 -0.17 -4.26
CA GLN A 41 9.57 1.01 -3.43
C GLN A 41 8.60 0.74 -2.28
N LYS A 42 7.47 0.07 -2.54
CA LYS A 42 6.54 -0.35 -1.48
C LYS A 42 7.19 -1.31 -0.48
N ALA A 43 7.98 -2.26 -0.95
CA ALA A 43 8.71 -3.17 -0.06
C ALA A 43 9.73 -2.43 0.83
N ILE A 44 10.43 -1.43 0.28
CA ILE A 44 11.33 -0.55 1.04
C ILE A 44 10.55 0.25 2.08
N ASP A 45 9.45 0.91 1.70
CA ASP A 45 8.62 1.70 2.59
C ASP A 45 8.12 0.87 3.78
N ARG A 46 7.64 -0.35 3.50
CA ARG A 46 7.21 -1.30 4.52
C ARG A 46 8.34 -1.64 5.48
N LEU A 47 9.51 -2.02 4.96
CA LEU A 47 10.65 -2.37 5.80
C LEU A 47 11.13 -1.19 6.63
N VAL A 48 11.16 0.02 6.09
CA VAL A 48 11.56 1.23 6.81
C VAL A 48 10.62 1.50 7.99
N VAL A 49 9.31 1.40 7.78
CA VAL A 49 8.31 1.59 8.84
C VAL A 49 8.43 0.51 9.91
N VAL A 50 8.50 -0.76 9.51
CA VAL A 50 8.62 -1.90 10.44
C VAL A 50 9.93 -1.84 11.23
N ASP A 51 11.04 -1.47 10.59
CA ASP A 51 12.34 -1.33 11.27
C ASP A 51 12.41 -0.11 12.19
N PHE A 52 11.70 0.98 11.90
CA PHE A 52 11.71 2.20 12.72
C PHE A 52 10.87 2.02 13.98
N MET A 53 9.67 1.47 13.84
CA MET A 53 8.71 1.30 14.93
C MET A 53 9.03 0.09 15.82
N ARG A 54 10.31 -0.28 16.01
CA ARG A 54 10.75 -1.45 16.80
C ARG A 54 9.99 -1.50 18.12
N GLY A 55 9.00 -2.37 18.15
CA GLY A 55 7.98 -2.44 19.18
C GLY A 55 7.14 -3.66 18.84
N ASN A 56 6.71 -4.39 19.86
CA ASN A 56 5.93 -5.59 19.65
C ASN A 56 4.51 -5.17 19.23
N PHE A 57 4.28 -5.00 17.93
CA PHE A 57 2.96 -4.96 17.32
C PHE A 57 2.64 -6.37 16.80
N PRO A 58 2.41 -7.36 17.69
CA PRO A 58 2.14 -8.71 17.25
C PRO A 58 0.87 -8.71 16.42
N VAL A 59 0.91 -9.38 15.27
CA VAL A 59 -0.29 -9.67 14.50
C VAL A 59 -0.82 -11.00 15.00
N ALA A 60 -2.12 -11.06 15.29
CA ALA A 60 -2.73 -12.30 15.77
C ALA A 60 -2.68 -13.33 14.65
N ARG A 61 -2.45 -14.60 14.99
CA ARG A 61 -2.38 -15.68 14.00
C ARG A 61 -3.65 -15.77 13.18
N GLU A 62 -4.79 -15.59 13.85
CA GLU A 62 -6.13 -15.63 13.26
C GLU A 62 -6.32 -14.52 12.21
N GLU A 63 -5.69 -13.36 12.41
CA GLU A 63 -5.72 -12.24 11.48
C GLU A 63 -4.90 -12.53 10.22
N VAL A 64 -3.71 -13.13 10.38
CA VAL A 64 -2.90 -13.60 9.25
C VAL A 64 -3.63 -14.69 8.46
N GLU A 65 -4.28 -15.63 9.16
CA GLU A 65 -5.07 -16.71 8.54
C GLU A 65 -6.29 -16.14 7.80
N ALA A 66 -7.02 -15.20 8.39
CA ALA A 66 -8.14 -14.53 7.71
C ALA A 66 -7.67 -13.78 6.45
N ARG A 67 -6.52 -13.09 6.52
CA ARG A 67 -5.92 -12.40 5.38
C ARG A 67 -5.48 -13.38 4.29
N LEU A 68 -4.94 -14.53 4.68
CA LEU A 68 -4.57 -15.60 3.75
C LEU A 68 -5.80 -16.19 3.03
N VAL A 69 -6.90 -16.43 3.75
CA VAL A 69 -8.15 -16.91 3.13
C VAL A 69 -8.68 -15.90 2.11
N ALA A 70 -8.72 -14.62 2.48
CA ALA A 70 -9.16 -13.55 1.57
C ALA A 70 -8.23 -13.42 0.35
N LEU A 71 -6.93 -13.61 0.54
CA LEU A 71 -5.95 -13.63 -0.54
C LEU A 71 -6.20 -14.80 -1.50
N LYS A 72 -6.37 -16.01 -0.97
CA LYS A 72 -6.61 -17.23 -1.76
C LYS A 72 -7.85 -17.12 -2.64
N ALA A 73 -8.89 -16.45 -2.14
CA ALA A 73 -10.14 -16.22 -2.87
C ALA A 73 -9.96 -15.38 -4.16
N ARG A 74 -8.83 -14.69 -4.34
CA ARG A 74 -8.50 -13.92 -5.56
C ARG A 74 -8.00 -14.81 -6.70
N PHE A 75 -7.62 -16.06 -6.41
CA PHE A 75 -7.04 -16.98 -7.38
C PHE A 75 -8.07 -18.03 -7.81
N ALA A 76 -7.90 -18.54 -9.03
CA ALA A 76 -8.60 -19.75 -9.45
C ALA A 76 -8.21 -20.94 -8.53
N PRO A 77 -9.07 -21.96 -8.36
CA PRO A 77 -8.85 -23.08 -7.43
C PRO A 77 -7.46 -23.73 -7.52
N ASP A 78 -6.96 -23.95 -8.74
CA ASP A 78 -5.63 -24.54 -8.97
C ASP A 78 -4.50 -23.49 -9.10
N GLY A 79 -4.87 -22.21 -9.24
CA GLY A 79 -3.92 -21.12 -9.43
C GLY A 79 -3.04 -20.92 -8.20
N TRP A 80 -3.62 -21.03 -7.01
CA TRP A 80 -2.88 -20.91 -5.74
C TRP A 80 -1.79 -21.97 -5.59
N THR A 81 -2.14 -23.25 -5.76
CA THR A 81 -1.21 -24.37 -5.61
C THR A 81 -0.11 -24.32 -6.66
N ARG A 82 -0.44 -23.96 -7.91
CA ARG A 82 0.55 -23.77 -8.98
C ARG A 82 1.54 -22.67 -8.64
N LEU A 83 1.07 -21.55 -8.10
CA LEU A 83 1.90 -20.40 -7.75
C LEU A 83 2.86 -20.72 -6.60
N LEU A 84 2.39 -21.44 -5.57
CA LEU A 84 3.26 -21.94 -4.51
C LEU A 84 4.39 -22.83 -5.06
N ALA A 85 4.05 -23.75 -5.98
CA ALA A 85 5.01 -24.65 -6.61
C ALA A 85 6.03 -23.91 -7.50
N GLU A 86 5.57 -22.93 -8.29
CA GLU A 86 6.42 -22.11 -9.17
C GLU A 86 7.52 -21.38 -8.40
N TYR A 87 7.19 -20.81 -7.25
CA TYR A 87 8.14 -20.09 -6.40
C TYR A 87 8.82 -20.97 -5.34
N GLY A 88 8.45 -22.26 -5.26
CA GLY A 88 8.99 -23.20 -4.26
C GLY A 88 8.72 -22.78 -2.82
N ILE A 89 7.60 -22.07 -2.56
CA ILE A 89 7.24 -21.58 -1.23
C ILE A 89 6.02 -22.32 -0.68
N THR A 90 5.93 -22.37 0.65
CA THR A 90 4.77 -22.92 1.36
C THR A 90 3.79 -21.82 1.73
N GLU A 91 2.57 -22.19 2.15
CA GLU A 91 1.61 -21.21 2.70
C GLU A 91 2.19 -20.46 3.89
N SER A 92 2.99 -21.13 4.74
CA SER A 92 3.69 -20.47 5.86
C SER A 92 4.66 -19.40 5.37
N GLY A 93 5.32 -19.61 4.23
CA GLY A 93 6.15 -18.58 3.60
C GLY A 93 5.33 -17.36 3.20
N VAL A 94 4.15 -17.56 2.61
CA VAL A 94 3.23 -16.45 2.27
C VAL A 94 2.72 -15.74 3.51
N GLN A 95 2.39 -16.48 4.58
CA GLN A 95 1.96 -15.92 5.86
C GLN A 95 3.01 -14.97 6.45
N SER A 96 4.31 -15.26 6.31
CA SER A 96 5.36 -14.34 6.76
C SER A 96 5.34 -13.00 6.01
N TYR A 97 5.00 -12.97 4.72
CA TYR A 97 4.79 -11.69 4.01
C TYR A 97 3.54 -10.97 4.49
N LEU A 98 2.45 -11.70 4.69
CA LEU A 98 1.19 -11.14 5.20
C LEU A 98 1.34 -10.56 6.61
N GLU A 99 2.13 -11.21 7.47
CA GLU A 99 2.44 -10.71 8.80
C GLU A 99 3.15 -9.36 8.72
N ASN A 100 4.19 -9.22 7.87
CA ASN A 100 4.87 -7.94 7.68
C ASN A 100 3.95 -6.85 7.12
N ILE A 101 3.04 -7.21 6.22
CA ILE A 101 2.01 -6.31 5.67
C ILE A 101 1.08 -5.82 6.78
N LEU A 102 0.52 -6.74 7.57
CA LEU A 102 -0.41 -6.41 8.66
C LEU A 102 0.27 -5.60 9.77
N GLN A 103 1.55 -5.87 10.07
CA GLN A 103 2.33 -5.05 11.00
C GLN A 103 2.46 -3.61 10.50
N TYR A 104 2.79 -3.43 9.22
CA TYR A 104 2.84 -2.11 8.60
C TYR A 104 1.50 -1.40 8.63
N GLU A 105 0.42 -2.06 8.18
CA GLU A 105 -0.95 -1.51 8.19
C GLU A 105 -1.33 -1.04 9.61
N ARG A 106 -1.00 -1.84 10.63
CA ARG A 106 -1.23 -1.49 12.04
C ARG A 106 -0.42 -0.29 12.49
N MET A 107 0.87 -0.22 12.13
CA MET A 107 1.73 0.93 12.49
C MET A 107 1.21 2.22 11.87
N VAL A 108 0.78 2.18 10.61
CA VAL A 108 0.15 3.30 9.93
C VAL A 108 -1.17 3.67 10.62
N ALA A 109 -2.01 2.68 10.97
CA ALA A 109 -3.28 2.90 11.66
C ALA A 109 -3.09 3.50 13.06
N VAL A 110 -2.08 3.07 13.82
CA VAL A 110 -1.78 3.63 15.15
C VAL A 110 -1.39 5.10 15.06
N ARG A 111 -0.62 5.48 14.03
CA ARG A 111 -0.12 6.85 13.87
C ARG A 111 -1.14 7.79 13.23
N PHE A 112 -1.95 7.30 12.29
CA PHE A 112 -2.84 8.13 11.46
C PHE A 112 -4.31 7.70 11.52
N GLY A 113 -4.70 6.87 12.49
CA GLY A 113 -6.04 6.31 12.58
C GLY A 113 -7.13 7.32 12.90
N GLN A 114 -6.77 8.52 13.36
CA GLN A 114 -7.68 9.65 13.44
C GLN A 114 -7.66 10.40 12.10
N PRO A 115 -8.81 10.54 11.41
CA PRO A 115 -8.88 11.30 10.17
C PRO A 115 -8.45 12.76 10.40
N PRO A 116 -7.68 13.36 9.48
CA PRO A 116 -7.35 14.77 9.58
C PRO A 116 -8.60 15.64 9.38
N GLU A 117 -8.66 16.76 10.12
CA GLU A 117 -9.69 17.76 9.96
C GLU A 117 -9.60 18.45 8.59
N VAL A 118 -10.75 18.71 7.98
CA VAL A 118 -10.87 19.40 6.70
C VAL A 118 -11.60 20.71 6.95
N ALA A 119 -10.94 21.84 6.66
CA ALA A 119 -11.54 23.15 6.83
C ALA A 119 -12.63 23.40 5.78
N ALA A 120 -13.65 24.20 6.13
CA ALA A 120 -14.74 24.53 5.22
C ALA A 120 -14.24 25.22 3.94
N GLU A 121 -13.17 26.00 4.05
CA GLU A 121 -12.50 26.63 2.92
C GLU A 121 -11.89 25.60 1.96
N GLU A 122 -11.29 24.52 2.49
CA GLU A 122 -10.73 23.43 1.67
C GLU A 122 -11.82 22.69 0.89
N ILE A 123 -12.98 22.44 1.52
CA ILE A 123 -14.15 21.83 0.87
C ILE A 123 -14.65 22.73 -0.26
N LYS A 124 -14.74 24.04 -0.01
CA LYS A 124 -15.17 25.02 -1.03
C LYS A 124 -14.22 25.06 -2.21
N ASP A 125 -12.92 25.17 -1.93
CA ASP A 125 -11.90 25.22 -2.97
C ASP A 125 -11.90 23.94 -3.81
N TYR A 126 -12.05 22.77 -3.20
CA TYR A 126 -12.15 21.51 -3.92
C TYR A 126 -13.41 21.44 -4.78
N TYR A 127 -14.56 21.88 -4.25
CA TYR A 127 -15.81 21.90 -5.00
C TYR A 127 -15.69 22.76 -6.27
N ASP A 128 -15.18 23.98 -6.12
CA ASP A 128 -15.08 24.97 -7.20
C ASP A 128 -14.02 24.60 -8.25
N ARG A 129 -12.90 23.98 -7.82
CA ARG A 129 -11.72 23.76 -8.67
C ARG A 129 -11.59 22.34 -9.23
N GLU A 130 -12.12 21.34 -8.55
CA GLU A 130 -12.02 19.93 -8.98
C GLU A 130 -13.40 19.33 -9.27
N TYR A 131 -14.32 19.32 -8.30
CA TYR A 131 -15.58 18.58 -8.43
C TYR A 131 -16.50 19.14 -9.52
N ALA A 132 -16.85 20.43 -9.45
CA ALA A 132 -17.78 21.01 -10.41
C ALA A 132 -17.21 21.04 -11.84
N PRO A 133 -15.93 21.38 -12.07
CA PRO A 133 -15.29 21.24 -13.38
C PRO A 133 -15.30 19.79 -13.89
N ALA A 134 -15.01 18.80 -13.04
CA ALA A 134 -15.01 17.39 -13.44
C ALA A 134 -16.41 16.90 -13.86
N GLN A 135 -17.46 17.24 -13.11
CA GLN A 135 -18.84 16.89 -13.46
C GLN A 135 -19.24 17.49 -14.82
N LYS A 136 -18.93 18.77 -15.04
CA LYS A 136 -19.19 19.44 -16.33
C LYS A 136 -18.41 18.80 -17.48
N ALA A 137 -17.15 18.44 -17.26
CA ALA A 137 -16.33 17.76 -18.26
C ALA A 137 -16.89 16.37 -18.61
N SER A 138 -17.58 15.70 -17.68
CA SER A 138 -18.33 14.47 -17.91
C SER A 138 -19.75 14.68 -18.47
N GLY A 139 -20.14 15.92 -18.82
CA GLY A 139 -21.46 16.25 -19.36
C GLY A 139 -22.59 16.23 -18.33
N LEU A 140 -22.26 16.25 -17.03
CA LEU A 140 -23.22 16.26 -15.93
C LEU A 140 -23.32 17.65 -15.29
N GLU A 141 -24.52 18.01 -14.84
CA GLU A 141 -24.70 19.19 -14.00
C GLU A 141 -24.16 18.92 -12.59
N PRO A 142 -23.27 19.78 -12.05
CA PRO A 142 -22.76 19.59 -10.69
C PRO A 142 -23.88 19.67 -9.66
N LYS A 143 -23.99 18.63 -8.83
CA LYS A 143 -24.87 18.66 -7.65
C LYS A 143 -24.47 19.82 -6.73
N PRO A 144 -25.43 20.51 -6.08
CA PRO A 144 -25.13 21.57 -5.13
C PRO A 144 -24.16 21.11 -4.03
N MET A 145 -23.25 22.00 -3.62
CA MET A 145 -22.24 21.71 -2.61
C MET A 145 -22.81 21.10 -1.32
N SER A 146 -23.98 21.58 -0.87
CA SER A 146 -24.67 21.04 0.31
C SER A 146 -25.07 19.57 0.21
N GLN A 147 -25.25 19.04 -1.00
CA GLN A 147 -25.61 17.64 -1.24
C GLN A 147 -24.39 16.72 -1.33
N VAL A 148 -23.19 17.27 -1.52
CA VAL A 148 -21.94 16.51 -1.71
C VAL A 148 -20.87 16.85 -0.67
N LEU A 149 -21.21 17.67 0.33
CA LEU A 149 -20.29 18.12 1.36
C LEU A 149 -19.59 16.95 2.06
N GLY A 150 -20.36 15.94 2.51
CA GLY A 150 -19.79 14.76 3.18
C GLY A 150 -18.88 13.92 2.27
N GLU A 151 -19.22 13.75 0.98
CA GLU A 151 -18.37 13.03 0.02
C GLU A 151 -17.04 13.77 -0.21
N ILE A 152 -17.11 15.10 -0.34
CA ILE A 152 -15.92 15.94 -0.55
C ILE A 152 -15.05 15.93 0.71
N GLU A 153 -15.65 16.07 1.89
CA GLU A 153 -14.94 16.03 3.17
C GLU A 153 -14.22 14.70 3.37
N GLU A 154 -14.92 13.57 3.15
CA GLU A 154 -14.33 12.23 3.24
C GLU A 154 -13.14 12.09 2.28
N ARG A 155 -13.33 12.46 1.00
CA ARG A 155 -12.26 12.39 0.00
C ARG A 155 -11.06 13.28 0.33
N LEU A 156 -11.30 14.49 0.83
CA LEU A 156 -10.22 15.41 1.24
C LEU A 156 -9.51 14.89 2.48
N SER A 157 -10.24 14.33 3.43
CA SER A 157 -9.67 13.71 4.63
C SER A 157 -8.78 12.52 4.27
N GLU A 158 -9.22 11.65 3.36
CA GLU A 158 -8.42 10.55 2.80
C GLU A 158 -7.16 11.07 2.10
N LYS A 159 -7.29 12.03 1.17
CA LYS A 159 -6.14 12.64 0.47
C LYS A 159 -5.12 13.23 1.45
N LYS A 160 -5.58 13.94 2.49
CA LYS A 160 -4.72 14.53 3.52
C LYS A 160 -4.02 13.46 4.33
N ARG A 161 -4.74 12.40 4.71
CA ARG A 161 -4.17 11.26 5.44
C ARG A 161 -3.07 10.59 4.60
N ASP A 162 -3.33 10.30 3.33
CA ASP A 162 -2.35 9.69 2.43
C ASP A 162 -1.11 10.56 2.23
N ALA A 163 -1.27 11.88 2.13
CA ALA A 163 -0.17 12.82 2.07
C ALA A 163 0.66 12.83 3.37
N GLN A 164 0.02 12.78 4.54
CA GLN A 164 0.70 12.71 5.84
C GLN A 164 1.47 11.40 6.02
N VAL A 165 0.87 10.26 5.64
CA VAL A 165 1.52 8.94 5.64
C VAL A 165 2.74 8.97 4.73
N SER A 166 2.59 9.47 3.50
CA SER A 166 3.68 9.57 2.53
C SER A 166 4.81 10.45 3.05
N ALA A 167 4.51 11.65 3.57
CA ALA A 167 5.50 12.55 4.12
C ALA A 167 6.25 11.95 5.30
N TRP A 168 5.55 11.22 6.17
CA TRP A 168 6.17 10.51 7.28
C TRP A 168 7.11 9.40 6.80
N ILE A 169 6.68 8.55 5.87
CA ILE A 169 7.52 7.49 5.30
C ILE A 169 8.77 8.09 4.66
N GLN A 170 8.65 9.18 3.89
CA GLN A 170 9.80 9.88 3.32
C GLN A 170 10.77 10.36 4.41
N GLY A 171 10.25 10.89 5.52
CA GLY A 171 11.04 11.26 6.69
C GLY A 171 11.73 10.08 7.37
N LEU A 172 11.14 8.88 7.34
CA LEU A 172 11.79 7.67 7.84
C LEU A 172 12.86 7.16 6.88
N ARG A 173 12.60 7.21 5.57
CA ARG A 173 13.57 6.80 4.53
C ARG A 173 14.86 7.62 4.61
N SER A 174 14.76 8.92 4.88
CA SER A 174 15.95 9.78 5.02
C SER A 174 16.82 9.45 6.23
N GLN A 175 16.28 8.72 7.21
CA GLN A 175 16.99 8.26 8.40
C GLN A 175 17.50 6.82 8.29
N ALA A 176 17.05 6.07 7.28
CA ALA A 176 17.41 4.67 7.07
C ALA A 176 18.60 4.53 6.11
N GLU A 177 19.40 3.48 6.31
CA GLU A 177 20.45 3.11 5.36
C GLU A 177 19.82 2.29 4.22
N ILE A 178 19.59 2.92 3.06
CA ILE A 178 18.95 2.28 1.91
C ILE A 178 19.93 2.20 0.74
N SER A 179 20.15 1.00 0.20
CA SER A 179 20.97 0.77 -0.99
C SER A 179 20.19 -0.04 -2.02
N VAL A 180 19.88 0.55 -3.18
CA VAL A 180 19.15 -0.09 -4.27
C VAL A 180 20.13 -0.58 -5.34
N HIS A 181 19.90 -1.80 -5.83
CA HIS A 181 20.72 -2.44 -6.86
C HIS A 181 19.92 -2.49 -8.17
N GLU A 182 19.83 -1.34 -8.86
CA GLU A 182 19.02 -1.15 -10.07
C GLU A 182 19.28 -2.17 -11.20
N PRO A 183 20.53 -2.58 -11.49
CA PRO A 183 20.80 -3.57 -12.55
C PRO A 183 20.10 -4.93 -12.33
N CYS A 184 19.70 -5.25 -11.09
CA CYS A 184 18.93 -6.45 -10.81
C CYS A 184 17.46 -6.35 -11.26
N LEU A 185 16.92 -5.14 -11.41
CA LEU A 185 15.55 -4.91 -11.85
C LEU A 185 15.37 -5.07 -13.37
N GLU A 186 16.44 -4.96 -14.15
CA GLU A 186 16.43 -5.20 -15.61
C GLU A 186 16.14 -6.68 -15.94
N ASN A 187 16.47 -7.60 -15.03
CA ASN A 187 16.19 -9.03 -15.12
C ASN A 187 14.82 -9.42 -14.52
N PHE A 188 13.99 -8.42 -14.20
CA PHE A 188 12.63 -8.60 -13.70
C PHE A 188 11.66 -8.67 -14.89
N ARG A 189 11.57 -9.85 -15.50
CA ARG A 189 10.46 -10.22 -16.39
C ARG A 189 9.45 -11.05 -15.64
#